data_AF-A0A956HC52-F1
#
_entry.id   AF-A0A956HC52-F1
#
_cell.length_a   1.000
_cell.length_b   1.000
_cell.length_c   1.000
_cell.angle_alpha   90.00
_cell.angle_beta   90.00
_cell.angle_gamma   90.00
#
_symmetry.space_group_name_H-M   'P 1'
#
loop_
_entity.id
_entity.type
_entity.pdbx_description
1 polymer ?
#
loop_
_entity_poly.entity_id
_entity_poly.type
_entity_poly.pdbx_seq_one_letter_code
_entity_poly.pdbx_strand_id
1 'polypeptide(L)'
;IDVPVVQLRGAVAAELLASQGIDLAQTQDALEAWQGPRGAALPVRARLKTRLDALDERSANVLAAIPGTDLAGEVVVLGGHWDHVGTSDEGMCTPLTRDAPDGREVDTICNGADDNASGTATVLALAQSFAAAGVRPRRTIVFAHFGAEEVGLIGSQALVRDWPERFGAIHSMVNVDMVGRLSSVGLVIEGGGSSESWPALVGAIDYADLT
;
A
#
# COMPACT_ATOMS: atom_id res chain seq x y z
N ILE A 1 13.19 10.83 -16.33
CA ILE A 1 12.38 11.35 -17.46
C ILE A 1 11.28 12.16 -16.81
N ASP A 2 11.29 13.47 -16.98
CA ASP A 2 10.32 14.36 -16.34
C ASP A 2 9.20 14.63 -17.33
N VAL A 3 8.26 13.69 -17.41
CA VAL A 3 7.06 13.80 -18.25
C VAL A 3 5.88 14.04 -17.32
N PRO A 4 5.11 15.13 -17.51
CA PRO A 4 3.91 15.36 -16.71
C PRO A 4 2.92 14.22 -16.93
N VAL A 5 2.44 13.65 -15.82
CA VAL A 5 1.39 12.63 -15.81
C VAL A 5 0.12 13.26 -15.24
N VAL A 6 -1.02 12.94 -15.82
CA VAL A 6 -2.35 13.28 -15.27
C VAL A 6 -3.21 12.04 -15.28
N GLN A 7 -4.06 11.93 -14.26
CA GLN A 7 -5.09 10.91 -14.19
C GLN A 7 -6.42 11.49 -14.70
N LEU A 8 -7.21 10.65 -15.38
CA LEU A 8 -8.53 11.01 -15.88
C LEU A 8 -9.58 10.14 -15.19
N ARG A 9 -10.72 10.73 -14.86
CA ARG A 9 -11.89 9.95 -14.39
C ARG A 9 -12.31 8.98 -15.49
N GLY A 10 -12.71 7.76 -15.12
CA GLY A 10 -13.13 6.72 -16.07
C GLY A 10 -14.22 7.16 -17.05
N ALA A 11 -15.21 7.94 -16.60
CA ALA A 11 -16.25 8.49 -17.48
C ALA A 11 -15.69 9.45 -18.55
N VAL A 12 -14.74 10.30 -18.19
CA VAL A 12 -14.07 11.22 -19.14
C VAL A 12 -13.20 10.43 -20.12
N ALA A 13 -12.49 9.40 -19.63
CA ALA A 13 -11.72 8.51 -20.48
C ALA A 13 -12.62 7.73 -21.46
N ALA A 14 -13.79 7.25 -21.00
CA ALA A 14 -14.75 6.55 -21.84
C ALA A 14 -15.30 7.45 -22.95
N GLU A 15 -15.70 8.69 -22.64
CA GLU A 15 -16.16 9.66 -23.64
C GLU A 15 -15.05 9.98 -24.67
N LEU A 16 -13.83 10.20 -24.18
CA LEU A 16 -12.68 10.49 -25.04
C LEU A 16 -12.38 9.36 -26.01
N LEU A 17 -12.35 8.12 -25.52
CA LEU A 17 -12.08 6.92 -26.32
C LEU A 17 -13.24 6.63 -27.28
N ALA A 18 -14.49 6.76 -26.83
CA ALA A 18 -15.67 6.54 -27.67
C ALA A 18 -15.72 7.49 -28.87
N SER A 19 -15.25 8.74 -28.71
CA SER A 19 -15.11 9.70 -29.84
C SER A 19 -14.19 9.20 -30.96
N GLN A 20 -13.34 8.21 -30.66
CA GLN A 20 -12.40 7.57 -31.58
C GLN A 20 -12.83 6.16 -31.99
N GLY A 21 -14.04 5.73 -31.61
CA GLY A 21 -14.53 4.37 -31.83
C GLY A 21 -13.81 3.32 -30.98
N ILE A 22 -13.18 3.72 -29.87
CA ILE A 22 -12.52 2.83 -28.92
C ILE A 22 -13.42 2.65 -27.71
N ASP A 23 -13.75 1.39 -27.40
CA ASP A 23 -14.49 1.05 -26.19
C ASP A 23 -13.53 0.87 -25.00
N LEU A 24 -13.79 1.58 -23.91
CA LEU A 24 -12.92 1.55 -22.73
C LEU A 24 -12.90 0.16 -22.08
N ALA A 25 -14.07 -0.47 -21.91
CA ALA A 25 -14.18 -1.76 -21.23
C ALA A 25 -13.45 -2.86 -22.02
N GLN A 26 -13.69 -2.96 -23.33
CA GLN A 26 -12.97 -3.90 -24.19
C GLN A 26 -11.46 -3.65 -24.19
N THR A 27 -11.03 -2.39 -24.11
CA THR A 27 -9.62 -2.06 -24.01
C THR A 27 -9.03 -2.51 -22.68
N GLN A 28 -9.76 -2.34 -21.56
CA GLN A 28 -9.35 -2.83 -20.24
C GLN A 28 -9.24 -4.36 -20.24
N ASP A 29 -10.26 -5.07 -20.70
CA ASP A 29 -10.25 -6.54 -20.80
C ASP A 29 -9.05 -7.04 -21.62
N ALA A 30 -8.76 -6.38 -22.75
CA ALA A 30 -7.64 -6.74 -23.61
C ALA A 30 -6.27 -6.43 -22.98
N LEU A 31 -6.18 -5.41 -22.11
CA LEU A 31 -4.96 -5.07 -21.38
C LEU A 31 -4.73 -6.01 -20.20
N GLU A 32 -5.78 -6.37 -19.47
CA GLU A 32 -5.71 -7.32 -18.35
C GLU A 32 -5.28 -8.72 -18.81
N ALA A 33 -5.74 -9.14 -20.00
CA ALA A 33 -5.31 -10.39 -20.61
C ALA A 33 -3.88 -10.35 -21.20
N TRP A 34 -3.24 -9.18 -21.26
CA TRP A 34 -1.98 -8.96 -21.96
C TRP A 34 -0.80 -8.78 -20.99
N GLN A 35 0.32 -9.45 -21.27
CA GLN A 35 1.56 -9.26 -20.51
C GLN A 35 2.56 -8.39 -21.28
N GLY A 36 2.53 -7.07 -21.02
CA GLY A 36 3.54 -6.12 -21.51
C GLY A 36 3.01 -4.70 -21.71
N PRO A 37 3.89 -3.69 -21.89
CA PRO A 37 3.46 -2.31 -22.14
C PRO A 37 2.77 -2.20 -23.49
N ARG A 38 1.54 -1.67 -23.50
CA ARG A 38 0.74 -1.43 -24.71
C ARG A 38 0.11 -0.05 -24.64
N GLY A 39 0.17 0.68 -25.75
CA GLY A 39 -0.44 2.00 -25.88
C GLY A 39 -0.86 2.26 -27.33
N ALA A 40 -1.82 3.14 -27.51
CA ALA A 40 -2.27 3.59 -28.83
C ALA A 40 -2.21 5.12 -28.90
N ALA A 41 -1.82 5.65 -30.05
CA ALA A 41 -1.93 7.07 -30.30
C ALA A 41 -3.41 7.44 -30.47
N LEU A 42 -3.90 8.36 -29.66
CA LEU A 42 -5.21 8.98 -29.87
C LEU A 42 -5.02 10.25 -30.71
N PRO A 43 -5.85 10.53 -31.73
CA PRO A 43 -5.77 11.75 -32.54
C PRO A 43 -6.34 12.95 -31.77
N VAL A 44 -6.04 13.03 -30.47
CA VAL A 44 -6.47 14.07 -29.55
C VAL A 44 -5.24 14.90 -29.22
N ARG A 45 -5.39 16.22 -29.27
CA ARG A 45 -4.36 17.15 -28.79
C ARG A 45 -4.76 17.68 -27.42
N ALA A 46 -4.06 17.24 -26.38
CA ALA A 46 -4.18 17.81 -25.05
C ALA A 46 -3.10 18.87 -24.82
N ARG A 47 -3.42 19.93 -24.07
CA ARG A 47 -2.45 20.87 -23.50
C ARG A 47 -2.50 20.72 -22.00
N LEU A 48 -1.38 20.31 -21.41
CA LEU A 48 -1.24 20.17 -19.97
C LEU A 48 -0.48 21.37 -19.43
N LYS A 49 -0.99 21.96 -18.35
CA LYS A 49 -0.28 22.95 -17.55
C LYS A 49 -0.26 22.43 -16.13
N THR A 50 0.90 22.01 -15.66
CA THR A 50 1.10 21.56 -14.29
C THR A 50 1.85 22.62 -13.51
N ARG A 51 1.62 22.64 -12.20
CA ARG A 51 2.42 23.34 -11.21
C ARG A 51 2.80 22.30 -10.18
N LEU A 52 4.09 22.20 -9.88
CA LEU A 52 4.58 21.38 -8.79
C LEU A 52 4.84 22.31 -7.62
N ASP A 53 4.11 22.11 -6.54
CA ASP A 53 4.37 22.78 -5.28
C ASP A 53 5.12 21.80 -4.37
N ALA A 54 6.28 22.21 -3.88
CA ALA A 54 7.03 21.42 -2.92
C ALA A 54 6.29 21.44 -1.59
N LEU A 55 5.99 20.26 -1.06
CA LEU A 55 5.45 20.10 0.29
C LEU A 55 6.61 19.96 1.28
N ASP A 56 6.65 20.83 2.28
CA ASP A 56 7.58 20.73 3.42
C ASP A 56 6.79 20.36 4.67
N GLU A 57 6.47 19.07 4.76
CA GLU A 57 5.67 18.50 5.85
C GLU A 57 6.50 17.52 6.67
N ARG A 58 6.13 17.38 7.94
CA ARG A 58 6.79 16.45 8.85
C ARG A 58 6.02 15.15 8.94
N SER A 59 6.71 14.04 8.70
CA SER A 59 6.22 12.69 8.93
C SER A 59 7.20 11.92 9.83
N ALA A 60 6.74 10.82 10.41
CA ALA A 60 7.53 9.99 11.32
C ALA A 60 7.24 8.51 11.12
N ASN A 61 8.27 7.70 11.32
CA ASN A 61 8.10 6.28 11.55
C ASN A 61 7.92 6.03 13.05
N VAL A 62 7.04 5.10 13.40
CA VAL A 62 6.85 4.67 14.80
C VAL A 62 7.32 3.23 14.92
N LEU A 63 8.26 2.97 15.83
CA LEU A 63 8.87 1.66 16.02
C LEU A 63 8.67 1.17 17.45
N ALA A 64 8.32 -0.10 17.61
CA ALA A 64 8.34 -0.82 18.87
C ALA A 64 9.06 -2.16 18.69
N ALA A 65 9.62 -2.73 19.76
CA ALA A 65 10.35 -3.99 19.65
C ALA A 65 10.09 -4.94 20.81
N ILE A 66 10.05 -6.24 20.49
CA ILE A 66 10.15 -7.34 21.45
C ILE A 66 11.56 -7.93 21.28
N PRO A 67 12.45 -7.81 22.29
CA PRO A 67 13.81 -8.35 22.21
C PRO A 67 13.82 -9.86 21.99
N GLY A 68 14.73 -10.31 21.12
CA GLY A 68 15.02 -11.72 20.94
C GLY A 68 15.79 -12.34 22.12
N THR A 69 16.10 -13.62 21.98
CA THR A 69 16.88 -14.39 22.97
C THR A 69 18.24 -14.76 22.41
N ASP A 70 18.38 -15.94 21.82
CA ASP A 70 19.65 -16.47 21.32
C ASP A 70 20.06 -15.91 19.94
N LEU A 71 19.12 -15.31 19.21
CA LEU A 71 19.35 -14.62 17.93
C LEU A 71 18.94 -13.14 17.99
N ALA A 72 19.08 -12.49 19.15
CA ALA A 72 18.60 -11.13 19.37
C ALA A 72 19.20 -10.06 18.43
N GLY A 73 20.36 -10.32 17.83
CA GLY A 73 21.00 -9.45 16.83
C GLY A 73 20.42 -9.56 15.41
N GLU A 74 19.52 -10.51 15.17
CA GLU A 74 18.77 -10.66 13.93
C GLU A 74 17.34 -10.16 14.12
N VAL A 75 16.84 -9.36 13.17
CA VAL A 75 15.56 -8.66 13.29
C VAL A 75 14.57 -9.16 12.25
N VAL A 76 13.37 -9.50 12.71
CA VAL A 76 12.18 -9.62 11.87
C VAL A 76 11.37 -8.34 12.00
N VAL A 77 11.17 -7.62 10.90
CA VAL A 77 10.31 -6.44 10.87
C VAL A 77 8.89 -6.86 10.48
N LEU A 78 7.91 -6.46 11.27
CA LEU A 78 6.48 -6.53 10.93
C LEU A 78 5.99 -5.11 10.76
N GLY A 79 5.50 -4.74 9.57
CA GLY A 79 5.13 -3.35 9.35
C GLY A 79 4.09 -3.10 8.27
N GLY A 80 3.63 -1.87 8.25
CA GLY A 80 2.71 -1.28 7.28
C GLY A 80 2.77 0.25 7.42
N HIS A 81 2.32 1.01 6.43
CA HIS A 81 2.26 2.46 6.59
C HIS A 81 1.07 2.90 7.44
N TRP A 82 1.11 4.13 7.94
CA TRP A 82 0.04 4.71 8.77
C TRP A 82 -0.47 6.07 8.28
N ASP A 83 0.16 6.67 7.27
CA ASP A 83 -0.33 7.87 6.59
C ASP A 83 -1.32 7.54 5.47
N HIS A 84 -2.25 8.44 5.19
CA HIS A 84 -3.17 8.30 4.06
C HIS A 84 -3.41 9.66 3.40
N VAL A 85 -3.96 9.66 2.18
CA VAL A 85 -4.10 10.84 1.31
C VAL A 85 -5.02 11.95 1.85
N GLY A 86 -5.76 11.71 2.94
CA GLY A 86 -6.50 12.74 3.67
C GLY A 86 -7.83 13.14 3.02
N THR A 87 -7.84 14.01 2.02
CA THR A 87 -9.08 14.50 1.37
C THR A 87 -9.06 14.34 -0.14
N SER A 88 -10.26 14.24 -0.71
CA SER A 88 -10.46 14.06 -2.16
C SER A 88 -10.14 15.30 -3.01
N ASP A 89 -9.77 16.43 -2.39
CA ASP A 89 -9.62 17.72 -3.05
C ASP A 89 -8.50 17.70 -4.12
N GLU A 90 -7.47 16.87 -3.88
CA GLU A 90 -6.36 16.67 -4.80
C GLU A 90 -6.62 15.56 -5.83
N GLY A 91 -7.80 14.93 -5.79
CA GLY A 91 -8.18 13.86 -6.72
C GLY A 91 -7.49 12.51 -6.44
N MET A 92 -6.82 12.37 -5.30
CA MET A 92 -6.12 11.14 -4.89
C MET A 92 -7.09 10.03 -4.43
N CYS A 93 -8.32 10.39 -4.08
CA CYS A 93 -9.39 9.42 -3.83
C CYS A 93 -10.73 9.90 -4.39
N THR A 94 -11.69 8.98 -4.53
CA THR A 94 -13.06 9.31 -4.93
C THR A 94 -13.96 9.39 -3.70
N PRO A 95 -14.68 10.52 -3.47
CA PRO A 95 -15.66 10.63 -2.39
C PRO A 95 -16.68 9.49 -2.44
N LEU A 96 -16.89 8.79 -1.32
CA LEU A 96 -17.81 7.65 -1.24
C LEU A 96 -19.27 8.03 -1.51
N THR A 97 -19.63 9.31 -1.31
CA THR A 97 -21.02 9.77 -1.33
C THR A 97 -21.28 10.88 -2.32
N ARG A 98 -20.52 10.86 -3.42
CA ARG A 98 -20.53 11.89 -4.47
C ARG A 98 -21.92 12.14 -5.10
N ASP A 99 -22.79 11.13 -5.08
CA ASP A 99 -24.17 11.17 -5.56
C ASP A 99 -25.16 10.72 -4.49
N ALA A 100 -24.98 11.19 -3.24
CA ALA A 100 -25.87 10.78 -2.17
C ALA A 100 -27.34 11.15 -2.50
N PRO A 101 -28.22 10.17 -2.76
CA PRO A 101 -29.55 10.43 -3.32
C PRO A 101 -30.49 11.15 -2.35
N ASP A 102 -30.07 11.31 -1.11
CA ASP A 102 -30.82 11.81 0.04
C ASP A 102 -30.45 13.25 0.46
N GLY A 103 -29.56 13.92 -0.28
CA GLY A 103 -29.16 15.31 0.00
C GLY A 103 -28.24 15.47 1.21
N ARG A 104 -27.65 14.38 1.72
CA ARG A 104 -26.59 14.45 2.74
C ARG A 104 -25.32 15.11 2.17
N GLU A 105 -24.52 15.67 3.06
CA GLU A 105 -23.23 16.24 2.72
C GLU A 105 -22.29 15.17 2.13
N VAL A 106 -21.59 15.54 1.05
CA VAL A 106 -20.62 14.67 0.39
C VAL A 106 -19.43 14.52 1.33
N ASP A 107 -19.20 13.31 1.82
CA ASP A 107 -17.99 12.98 2.57
C ASP A 107 -16.78 13.00 1.64
N THR A 108 -15.92 13.99 1.80
CA THR A 108 -14.69 14.20 1.02
C THR A 108 -13.45 13.59 1.69
N ILE A 109 -13.60 12.98 2.87
CA ILE A 109 -12.48 12.38 3.60
C ILE A 109 -12.15 11.03 2.97
N CYS A 110 -10.90 10.86 2.60
CA CYS A 110 -10.32 9.57 2.27
C CYS A 110 -9.97 8.91 3.61
N ASN A 111 -10.79 7.96 4.05
CA ASN A 111 -10.65 7.38 5.40
C ASN A 111 -9.58 6.29 5.49
N GLY A 112 -9.11 5.77 4.36
CA GLY A 112 -8.06 4.76 4.29
C GLY A 112 -8.34 3.46 5.04
N ALA A 113 -9.56 2.92 4.93
CA ALA A 113 -9.97 1.75 5.70
C ALA A 113 -9.16 0.48 5.37
N ASP A 114 -8.91 0.24 4.09
CA ASP A 114 -8.10 -0.90 3.60
C ASP A 114 -6.63 -0.46 3.49
N ASP A 115 -6.39 0.45 2.56
CA ASP A 115 -5.17 1.25 2.39
C ASP A 115 -5.29 2.51 3.26
N ASN A 116 -4.87 2.50 4.53
CA ASN A 116 -3.94 1.55 5.17
C ASN A 116 -4.32 1.09 6.57
N ALA A 117 -5.47 1.53 7.08
CA ALA A 117 -5.86 1.35 8.47
C ALA A 117 -5.96 -0.13 8.84
N SER A 118 -6.34 -1.00 7.91
CA SER A 118 -6.38 -2.45 8.11
C SER A 118 -5.01 -3.02 8.48
N GLY A 119 -3.96 -2.59 7.77
CA GLY A 119 -2.59 -2.97 8.03
C GLY A 119 -2.07 -2.41 9.33
N THR A 120 -2.31 -1.11 9.56
CA THR A 120 -1.95 -0.47 10.82
C THR A 120 -2.61 -1.15 12.03
N ALA A 121 -3.90 -1.46 11.96
CA ALA A 121 -4.62 -2.18 13.01
C ALA A 121 -4.02 -3.57 13.24
N THR A 122 -3.58 -4.25 12.18
CA THR A 122 -2.99 -5.59 12.25
C THR A 122 -1.65 -5.57 12.97
N VAL A 123 -0.76 -4.62 12.65
CA VAL A 123 0.54 -4.46 13.34
C VAL A 123 0.34 -4.17 14.84
N LEU A 124 -0.60 -3.27 15.17
CA LEU A 124 -0.93 -2.96 16.57
C LEU A 124 -1.50 -4.17 17.32
N ALA A 125 -2.43 -4.90 16.70
CA ALA A 125 -3.04 -6.09 17.28
C ALA A 125 -2.02 -7.22 17.52
N LEU A 126 -1.08 -7.42 16.59
CA LEU A 126 0.01 -8.38 16.74
C LEU A 126 0.95 -7.97 17.88
N ALA A 127 1.36 -6.70 17.93
CA ALA A 127 2.22 -6.18 19.00
C ALA A 127 1.57 -6.37 20.38
N GLN A 128 0.28 -6.01 20.51
CA GLN A 128 -0.48 -6.19 21.73
C GLN A 128 -0.61 -7.67 22.12
N SER A 129 -0.95 -8.53 21.16
CA SER A 129 -1.14 -9.97 21.41
C SER A 129 0.16 -10.65 21.82
N PHE A 130 1.27 -10.31 21.17
CA PHE A 130 2.58 -10.88 21.49
C PHE A 130 3.07 -10.44 22.88
N ALA A 131 2.86 -9.16 23.21
CA ALA A 131 3.17 -8.64 24.54
C ALA A 131 2.31 -9.30 25.63
N ALA A 132 1.00 -9.41 25.41
CA ALA A 132 0.07 -10.02 26.38
C ALA A 132 0.35 -11.52 26.60
N ALA A 133 0.74 -12.25 25.55
CA ALA A 133 1.12 -13.65 25.63
C ALA A 133 2.54 -13.87 26.20
N GLY A 134 3.31 -12.80 26.45
CA GLY A 134 4.67 -12.90 26.96
C GLY A 134 5.64 -13.59 26.00
N VAL A 135 5.41 -13.43 24.68
CA VAL A 135 6.23 -14.06 23.63
C VAL A 135 7.69 -13.66 23.80
N ARG A 136 8.58 -14.66 23.85
CA ARG A 136 10.04 -14.47 23.86
C ARG A 136 10.65 -15.08 22.60
N PRO A 137 10.68 -14.33 21.49
CA PRO A 137 11.16 -14.87 20.22
C PRO A 137 12.67 -15.12 20.28
N ARG A 138 13.17 -15.97 19.37
CA ARG A 138 14.62 -16.16 19.19
C ARG A 138 15.27 -14.89 18.62
N ARG A 139 14.66 -14.34 17.58
CA ARG A 139 15.02 -13.08 16.91
C ARG A 139 14.29 -11.90 17.51
N THR A 140 14.86 -10.71 17.42
CA THR A 140 14.16 -9.48 17.79
C THR A 140 13.03 -9.22 16.79
N ILE A 141 11.84 -8.88 17.27
CA ILE A 141 10.73 -8.46 16.41
C ILE A 141 10.60 -6.95 16.53
N VAL A 142 10.67 -6.24 15.41
CA VAL A 142 10.41 -4.80 15.34
C VAL A 142 9.07 -4.58 14.63
N PHE A 143 8.13 -3.97 15.33
CA PHE A 143 6.87 -3.48 14.77
C PHE A 143 7.10 -2.07 14.23
N ALA A 144 6.77 -1.84 12.97
CA ALA A 144 7.05 -0.58 12.29
C ALA A 144 5.81 -0.02 11.60
N HIS A 145 5.47 1.22 11.93
CA HIS A 145 4.55 2.03 11.15
C HIS A 145 5.33 3.04 10.32
N PHE A 146 5.23 2.95 9.00
CA PHE A 146 5.92 3.85 8.07
C PHE A 146 5.08 5.09 7.79
N GLY A 147 5.69 6.27 7.84
CA GLY A 147 5.02 7.50 7.43
C GLY A 147 5.36 7.91 5.99
N ALA A 148 4.52 8.75 5.38
CA ALA A 148 4.73 9.30 4.05
C ALA A 148 4.96 8.23 2.95
N GLU A 149 4.23 7.13 3.03
CA GLU A 149 4.22 6.08 2.00
C GLU A 149 3.51 6.58 0.74
N GLU A 150 2.37 7.23 0.89
CA GLU A 150 1.44 7.62 -0.19
C GLU A 150 2.04 8.65 -1.14
N VAL A 151 3.06 9.37 -0.65
CA VAL A 151 3.81 10.41 -1.38
C VAL A 151 5.17 9.91 -1.87
N GLY A 152 5.47 8.61 -1.72
CA GLY A 152 6.63 7.97 -2.35
C GLY A 152 7.53 7.15 -1.42
N LEU A 153 6.98 6.35 -0.51
CA LEU A 153 7.72 5.42 0.36
C LEU A 153 8.76 6.12 1.26
N ILE A 154 8.55 7.38 1.62
CA ILE A 154 9.58 8.24 2.22
C ILE A 154 10.01 7.68 3.59
N GLY A 155 9.05 7.25 4.41
CA GLY A 155 9.34 6.71 5.74
C GLY A 155 10.14 5.42 5.71
N SER A 156 9.76 4.44 4.88
CA SER A 156 10.49 3.17 4.79
C SER A 156 11.90 3.37 4.22
N GLN A 157 12.06 4.23 3.21
CA GLN A 157 13.38 4.61 2.69
C GLN A 157 14.25 5.30 3.75
N ALA A 158 13.68 6.21 4.53
CA ALA A 158 14.38 6.86 5.62
C ALA A 158 14.81 5.86 6.70
N LEU A 159 13.95 4.89 7.02
CA LEU A 159 14.27 3.86 8.01
C LEU A 159 15.39 2.93 7.56
N VAL A 160 15.42 2.53 6.28
CA VAL A 160 16.52 1.71 5.75
C VAL A 160 17.84 2.48 5.76
N ARG A 161 17.80 3.78 5.42
CA ARG A 161 18.99 4.64 5.40
C ARG A 161 19.55 4.92 6.79
N ASP A 162 18.69 5.11 7.78
CA ASP A 162 19.05 5.45 9.16
C ASP A 162 18.50 4.41 10.14
N TRP A 163 18.81 3.14 9.86
CA TRP A 163 18.34 2.03 10.69
C TRP A 163 18.95 2.10 12.09
N PRO A 164 18.15 2.09 13.18
CA PRO A 164 18.70 2.21 14.52
C PRO A 164 19.54 0.99 14.91
N GLU A 165 20.85 1.19 15.06
CA GLU A 165 21.82 0.13 15.39
C GLU A 165 21.43 -0.71 16.62
N ARG A 166 20.70 -0.10 17.56
CA ARG A 166 20.18 -0.76 18.78
C ARG A 166 19.32 -2.00 18.51
N PHE A 167 18.75 -2.16 17.32
CA PHE A 167 17.91 -3.32 17.00
C PHE A 167 18.70 -4.53 16.46
N GLY A 168 19.89 -4.33 15.90
CA GLY A 168 20.63 -5.37 15.18
C GLY A 168 20.36 -5.36 13.66
N ALA A 169 20.70 -6.44 12.96
CA ALA A 169 20.60 -6.53 11.51
C ALA A 169 19.23 -7.03 11.07
N ILE A 170 18.64 -6.38 10.06
CA ILE A 170 17.39 -6.85 9.43
C ILE A 170 17.66 -8.19 8.74
N HIS A 171 16.99 -9.25 9.21
CA HIS A 171 17.01 -10.57 8.59
C HIS A 171 15.88 -10.70 7.57
N SER A 172 14.68 -10.25 7.93
CA SER A 172 13.50 -10.33 7.07
C SER A 172 12.46 -9.28 7.45
N MET A 173 11.58 -8.95 6.51
CA MET A 173 10.46 -8.05 6.73
C MET A 173 9.19 -8.66 6.15
N VAL A 174 8.09 -8.54 6.89
CA VAL A 174 6.74 -8.86 6.42
C VAL A 174 5.94 -7.57 6.41
N ASN A 175 5.48 -7.18 5.23
CA ASN A 175 4.58 -6.05 5.05
C ASN A 175 3.14 -6.54 5.16
N VAL A 176 2.34 -5.87 5.98
CA VAL A 176 0.91 -6.15 6.17
C VAL A 176 0.14 -4.90 5.82
N ASP A 177 0.10 -4.58 4.54
CA ASP A 177 -0.66 -3.46 4.01
C ASP A 177 -1.88 -3.97 3.25
N MET A 178 -2.97 -3.20 3.28
CA MET A 178 -4.23 -3.54 2.59
C MET A 178 -4.74 -4.96 2.87
N VAL A 179 -4.75 -5.36 4.14
CA VAL A 179 -5.16 -6.71 4.58
C VAL A 179 -6.66 -6.80 4.93
N GLY A 180 -7.40 -5.70 4.77
CA GLY A 180 -8.83 -5.60 5.09
C GLY A 180 -9.75 -5.90 3.91
N ARG A 181 -9.20 -6.11 2.71
CA ARG A 181 -9.98 -6.28 1.48
C ARG A 181 -10.78 -7.58 1.48
N LEU A 182 -12.11 -7.45 1.54
CA LEU A 182 -13.02 -8.57 1.36
C LEU A 182 -13.12 -8.93 -0.14
N SER A 183 -12.57 -10.09 -0.52
CA SER A 183 -12.54 -10.57 -1.90
C SER A 183 -12.73 -12.09 -1.97
N SER A 184 -13.28 -12.58 -3.08
CA SER A 184 -13.36 -14.01 -3.39
C SER A 184 -12.02 -14.62 -3.78
N VAL A 185 -10.99 -13.81 -4.02
CA VAL A 185 -9.64 -14.25 -4.39
C VAL A 185 -8.91 -14.89 -3.19
N GLY A 186 -9.33 -14.60 -1.96
CA GLY A 186 -8.71 -15.12 -0.74
C GLY A 186 -7.40 -14.40 -0.38
N LEU A 187 -6.47 -15.12 0.25
CA LEU A 187 -5.18 -14.58 0.67
C LEU A 187 -4.26 -14.35 -0.54
N VAL A 188 -3.79 -13.11 -0.69
CA VAL A 188 -2.78 -12.73 -1.69
C VAL A 188 -1.46 -12.48 -0.97
N ILE A 189 -0.40 -13.15 -1.41
CA ILE A 189 0.95 -12.95 -0.90
C ILE A 189 1.82 -12.47 -2.05
N GLU A 190 2.38 -11.28 -1.89
CA GLU A 190 3.29 -10.67 -2.85
C GLU A 190 4.71 -10.63 -2.31
N GLY A 191 5.69 -10.39 -3.21
CA GLY A 191 7.09 -10.27 -2.80
C GLY A 191 7.76 -11.58 -2.38
N GLY A 192 7.12 -12.74 -2.60
CA GLY A 192 7.71 -14.06 -2.33
C GLY A 192 9.00 -14.36 -3.12
N GLY A 193 9.31 -13.58 -4.16
CA GLY A 193 10.58 -13.65 -4.88
C GLY A 193 11.73 -12.88 -4.24
N SER A 194 11.50 -12.13 -3.14
CA SER A 194 12.51 -11.30 -2.47
C SER A 194 13.54 -12.10 -1.66
N SER A 195 13.29 -13.40 -1.45
CA SER A 195 14.21 -14.35 -0.83
C SER A 195 13.99 -15.73 -1.41
N GLU A 196 15.08 -16.47 -1.62
CA GLU A 196 15.03 -17.87 -2.05
C GLU A 196 14.30 -18.77 -1.03
N SER A 197 14.17 -18.33 0.23
CA SER A 197 13.51 -19.10 1.30
C SER A 197 11.99 -18.95 1.33
N TRP A 198 11.44 -17.86 0.80
CA TRP A 198 10.00 -17.57 0.93
C TRP A 198 9.10 -18.58 0.23
N PRO A 199 9.36 -19.05 -1.01
CA PRO A 199 8.45 -19.96 -1.69
C PRO A 199 8.22 -21.26 -0.91
N ALA A 200 9.27 -21.82 -0.31
CA ALA A 200 9.17 -23.04 0.50
C ALA A 200 8.42 -22.79 1.81
N LEU A 201 8.67 -21.66 2.48
CA LEU A 201 7.99 -21.30 3.73
C LEU A 201 6.48 -21.08 3.50
N VAL A 202 6.13 -20.30 2.49
CA VAL A 202 4.72 -20.00 2.14
C VAL A 202 4.01 -21.27 1.66
N GLY A 203 4.67 -22.12 0.88
CA GLY A 203 4.11 -23.39 0.42
C GLY A 203 3.90 -24.43 1.53
N ALA A 204 4.54 -24.26 2.69
CA ALA A 204 4.39 -25.15 3.85
C ALA A 204 3.28 -24.72 4.81
N ILE A 205 2.67 -23.55 4.62
CA ILE A 205 1.54 -23.08 5.43
C ILE A 205 0.31 -23.91 5.06
N ASP A 206 -0.29 -24.58 6.04
CA ASP A 206 -1.58 -25.23 5.85
C ASP A 206 -2.68 -24.18 5.88
N TYR A 207 -3.29 -23.93 4.73
CA TYR A 207 -4.37 -22.96 4.59
C TYR A 207 -5.72 -23.52 5.10
N ALA A 208 -5.80 -24.81 5.45
CA ALA A 208 -7.04 -25.42 5.96
C ALA A 208 -7.47 -24.86 7.33
N ASP A 209 -6.53 -24.32 8.11
CA ASP A 209 -6.79 -23.70 9.42
C ASP A 209 -7.19 -22.21 9.33
N LEU A 210 -7.23 -21.63 8.12
CA LEU A 210 -7.52 -20.20 7.89
C LEU A 210 -8.98 -19.92 7.47
N THR A 211 -9.84 -20.94 7.46
CA THR A 211 -11.27 -20.85 7.11
C THR A 211 -12.17 -21.42 8.21
#